data_AF-A0A1D6QTC6-F1
#
_entry.id   AF-A0A1D6QTC6-F1
#
_cell.length_a   1.000
_cell.length_b   1.000
_cell.length_c   1.000
_cell.angle_alpha   90.00
_cell.angle_beta   90.00
_cell.angle_gamma   90.00
#
_symmetry.space_group_name_H-M   'P 1'
#
loop_
_entity.id
_entity.type
_entity.pdbx_description
1 polymer ?
#
loop_
_entity_poly.entity_id
_entity_poly.type
_entity_poly.pdbx_seq_one_letter_code
_entity_poly.pdbx_strand_id
1 'polypeptide(L)'
;MGGGRKRRRRDGSETPSMHPRNRYAAAAPDFAALAELYPSFRPFVSVSGSGRASVDFTDFSSTRELTRVLLLHDHGVNWWIPDGQLCPTVPNRSNYIHWIEDLLSSDLIPPISSSSERVKGFDIGTGANCIYPLLGASLLGWTFVGSDVTNVALEWAKKNVESNPHLAELIEIRNANAAPSESETVVREAASEKILEPAEDVAMPKPHILVGVVKESESFDFCMCNPPFFESTEEAGLNPKTSCGGTAEEMVCPGGELAFITQIIEDSVSLKNSFRWFTSMIGRKANLKLLISKVREAGASVVKTTEFVQGHTARWGLAWSFIAPKPRKIVLGSSAPAKKHHSFMLQVDTMSAFVTLSDEQIEAAILHGDDYAGSLEDSSAKLQCVVKGISFRITVFEQIPGTLLIKGSLLNKALSGTFSSLFSRLEDALRAKCLMTASLWEYQHHVWCAGCLSGFGERLDMTTMGVLLSRPPAVARTVNHSSDTE
;
A
#
# COMPACT_ATOMS: atom_id res chain seq x y z
N MET A 1 -0.26 -38.10 -1.04
CA MET A 1 -1.10 -37.24 -0.18
C MET A 1 -0.28 -36.87 1.06
N GLY A 2 -0.11 -35.58 1.32
CA GLY A 2 0.68 -35.10 2.46
C GLY A 2 0.82 -33.57 2.43
N GLY A 3 -0.31 -32.86 2.29
CA GLY A 3 -0.31 -31.40 2.38
C GLY A 3 0.03 -30.98 3.80
N GLY A 4 1.24 -30.45 4.01
CA GLY A 4 1.67 -29.90 5.29
C GLY A 4 0.71 -28.79 5.72
N ARG A 5 0.02 -28.97 6.85
CA ARG A 5 -0.82 -27.93 7.44
C ARG A 5 0.07 -26.73 7.81
N LYS A 6 -0.14 -25.60 7.14
CA LYS A 6 0.49 -24.32 7.49
C LYS A 6 0.18 -23.98 8.95
N ARG A 7 1.21 -23.59 9.71
CA ARG A 7 1.05 -23.11 11.09
C ARG A 7 0.18 -21.84 11.08
N ARG A 8 -0.88 -21.85 11.89
CA ARG A 8 -1.77 -20.69 12.10
C ARG A 8 -1.37 -19.94 13.36
N ARG A 9 -1.40 -18.60 13.32
CA ARG A 9 -1.32 -17.75 14.52
C ARG A 9 -2.57 -17.95 15.39
N ARG A 10 -2.49 -17.51 16.66
CA ARG A 10 -3.62 -17.60 17.63
C ARG A 10 -4.88 -16.87 17.16
N ASP A 11 -4.77 -15.95 16.20
CA ASP A 11 -5.88 -15.22 15.57
C ASP A 11 -6.44 -15.89 14.29
N GLY A 12 -5.94 -17.08 13.93
CA GLY A 12 -6.38 -17.81 12.73
C GLY A 12 -5.70 -17.39 11.42
N SER A 13 -4.86 -16.35 11.43
CA SER A 13 -4.07 -15.94 10.27
C SER A 13 -2.94 -16.95 9.97
N GLU A 14 -2.61 -17.14 8.70
CA GLU A 14 -1.44 -17.95 8.32
C GLU A 14 -0.17 -17.25 8.82
N THR A 15 0.80 -18.03 9.33
CA THR A 15 2.12 -17.46 9.65
C THR A 15 2.73 -16.87 8.38
N PRO A 16 3.21 -15.61 8.42
CA PRO A 16 3.89 -14.99 7.28
C PRO A 16 5.01 -15.91 6.78
N SER A 17 5.02 -16.15 5.48
CA SER A 17 5.99 -17.01 4.80
C SER A 17 6.44 -16.33 3.52
N MET A 18 7.50 -16.87 2.91
CA MET A 18 7.99 -16.39 1.63
C MET A 18 6.85 -16.40 0.58
N HIS A 19 6.89 -15.46 -0.36
CA HIS A 19 5.84 -15.33 -1.36
C HIS A 19 5.66 -16.66 -2.13
N PRO A 20 4.43 -17.15 -2.38
CA PRO A 20 4.22 -18.49 -2.98
C PRO A 20 4.87 -18.72 -4.35
N ARG A 21 5.00 -17.67 -5.16
CA ARG A 21 5.68 -17.70 -6.47
C ARG A 21 7.22 -17.56 -6.37
N ASN A 22 7.74 -17.30 -5.18
CA ASN A 22 9.19 -17.25 -4.98
C ASN A 22 9.75 -18.68 -5.06
N ARG A 23 10.78 -18.88 -5.89
CA ARG A 23 11.42 -20.18 -6.11
C ARG A 23 11.86 -20.85 -4.81
N TYR A 24 12.29 -20.06 -3.83
CA TYR A 24 12.82 -20.58 -2.57
C TYR A 24 11.73 -20.81 -1.50
N ALA A 25 10.45 -20.63 -1.84
CA ALA A 25 9.35 -20.77 -0.88
C ALA A 25 9.07 -22.23 -0.50
N ALA A 26 9.22 -23.15 -1.46
CA ALA A 26 8.99 -24.58 -1.24
C ALA A 26 10.23 -25.30 -0.71
N ALA A 27 11.42 -24.92 -1.19
CA ALA A 27 12.69 -25.50 -0.80
C ALA A 27 13.77 -24.42 -0.73
N ALA A 28 14.57 -24.45 0.34
CA ALA A 28 15.77 -23.61 0.44
C ALA A 28 16.84 -24.09 -0.56
N PRO A 29 17.79 -23.21 -0.96
CA PRO A 29 18.89 -23.62 -1.82
C PRO A 29 19.70 -24.78 -1.23
N ASP A 30 20.01 -25.78 -2.06
CA ASP A 30 20.88 -26.88 -1.69
C ASP A 30 22.34 -26.47 -1.87
N PHE A 31 22.98 -26.00 -0.79
CA PHE A 31 24.36 -25.55 -0.84
C PHE A 31 25.36 -26.64 -1.19
N ALA A 32 25.07 -27.91 -0.86
CA ALA A 32 25.97 -29.01 -1.23
C ALA A 32 25.94 -29.23 -2.75
N ALA A 33 24.74 -29.32 -3.33
CA ALA A 33 24.57 -29.48 -4.77
C ALA A 33 25.17 -28.28 -5.54
N LEU A 34 24.95 -27.06 -5.05
CA LEU A 34 25.53 -25.86 -5.66
C LEU A 34 27.07 -25.87 -5.58
N ALA A 35 27.67 -26.30 -4.47
CA ALA A 35 29.12 -26.40 -4.33
C ALA A 35 29.75 -27.47 -5.25
N GLU A 36 28.99 -28.49 -5.64
CA GLU A 36 29.43 -29.48 -6.65
C GLU A 36 29.39 -28.91 -8.06
N LEU A 37 28.33 -28.15 -8.39
CA LEU A 37 28.14 -27.54 -9.71
C LEU A 37 29.04 -26.31 -9.96
N TYR A 38 29.36 -25.55 -8.91
CA TYR A 38 30.10 -24.31 -8.99
C TYR A 38 31.39 -24.39 -8.14
N PRO A 39 32.54 -24.78 -8.73
CA PRO A 39 33.79 -24.94 -8.00
C PRO A 39 34.26 -23.68 -7.25
N SER A 40 33.90 -22.49 -7.76
CA SER A 40 34.18 -21.20 -7.10
C SER A 40 33.41 -21.00 -5.80
N PHE A 41 32.26 -21.67 -5.64
CA PHE A 41 31.42 -21.58 -4.44
C PHE A 41 31.79 -22.58 -3.37
N ARG A 42 32.39 -23.72 -3.78
CA ARG A 42 32.82 -24.79 -2.88
C ARG A 42 33.61 -24.32 -1.66
N PRO A 43 34.57 -23.37 -1.76
CA PRO A 43 35.33 -22.89 -0.59
C PRO A 43 34.48 -22.21 0.49
N PHE A 44 33.28 -21.74 0.16
CA PHE A 44 32.38 -21.02 1.07
C PHE A 44 31.33 -21.93 1.73
N VAL A 45 31.34 -23.23 1.42
CA VAL A 45 30.38 -24.20 1.97
C VAL A 45 31.08 -25.10 2.98
N SER A 46 30.57 -25.07 4.21
CA SER A 46 30.94 -25.99 5.29
C SER A 46 29.89 -27.09 5.40
N VAL A 47 30.33 -28.32 5.66
CA VAL A 47 29.45 -29.46 5.90
C VAL A 47 29.63 -29.92 7.34
N SER A 48 28.55 -29.90 8.13
CA SER A 48 28.58 -30.41 9.51
C SER A 48 28.75 -31.94 9.53
N GLY A 49 29.15 -32.51 10.67
CA GLY A 49 29.21 -33.96 10.86
C GLY A 49 27.87 -34.68 10.66
N SER A 50 26.75 -33.96 10.67
CA SER A 50 25.41 -34.47 10.33
C SER A 50 25.07 -34.40 8.83
N GLY A 51 26.02 -34.01 7.98
CA GLY A 51 25.84 -33.89 6.53
C GLY A 51 25.10 -32.62 6.09
N ARG A 52 24.83 -31.66 6.99
CA ARG A 52 24.15 -30.41 6.63
C ARG A 52 25.17 -29.40 6.10
N ALA A 53 24.97 -28.98 4.85
CA ALA A 53 25.74 -27.89 4.26
C ALA A 53 25.25 -26.52 4.77
N SER A 54 26.21 -25.62 5.01
CA SER A 54 25.98 -24.25 5.49
C SER A 54 26.98 -23.27 4.88
N VAL A 55 26.54 -22.03 4.75
CA VAL A 55 27.35 -20.88 4.33
C VAL A 55 27.49 -19.93 5.52
N ASP A 56 28.65 -19.29 5.65
CA ASP A 56 28.83 -18.21 6.61
C ASP A 56 28.17 -16.92 6.10
N PHE A 57 27.05 -16.53 6.70
CA PHE A 57 26.31 -15.31 6.34
C PHE A 57 26.91 -14.03 6.96
N THR A 58 27.97 -14.15 7.76
CA THR A 58 28.71 -13.03 8.34
C THR A 58 29.93 -12.63 7.50
N ASP A 59 30.37 -13.52 6.58
CA ASP A 59 31.43 -13.23 5.62
C ASP A 59 30.87 -12.62 4.32
N PHE A 60 31.41 -11.46 3.94
CA PHE A 60 31.02 -10.76 2.72
C PHE A 60 31.33 -11.59 1.47
N SER A 61 32.46 -12.30 1.44
CA SER A 61 32.85 -13.08 0.26
C SER A 61 31.91 -14.26 0.04
N SER A 62 31.56 -14.97 1.13
CA SER A 62 30.59 -16.06 1.15
C SER A 62 29.22 -15.61 0.67
N THR A 63 28.71 -14.49 1.18
CA THR A 63 27.39 -13.97 0.78
C THR A 63 27.38 -13.46 -0.66
N ARG A 64 28.43 -12.76 -1.11
CA ARG A 64 28.58 -12.31 -2.50
C ARG A 64 28.60 -13.49 -3.48
N GLU A 65 29.40 -14.52 -3.19
CA GLU A 65 29.48 -15.69 -4.05
C GLU A 65 28.18 -16.50 -4.06
N LEU A 66 27.53 -16.67 -2.91
CA LEU A 66 26.20 -17.30 -2.86
C LEU A 66 25.19 -16.52 -3.72
N THR A 67 25.13 -15.19 -3.58
CA THR A 67 24.22 -14.35 -4.38
C THR A 67 24.51 -14.49 -5.88
N ARG A 68 25.77 -14.47 -6.29
CA ARG A 68 26.17 -14.68 -7.69
C ARG A 68 25.71 -16.04 -8.22
N VAL A 69 25.95 -17.11 -7.45
CA VAL A 69 25.56 -18.46 -7.83
C VAL A 69 24.05 -18.59 -7.96
N LEU A 70 23.28 -18.06 -7.02
CA LEU A 70 21.82 -18.08 -7.10
C LEU A 70 21.30 -17.30 -8.31
N LEU A 71 21.84 -16.11 -8.57
CA LEU A 71 21.46 -15.32 -9.75
C LEU A 71 21.77 -16.04 -11.06
N LEU A 72 22.95 -16.65 -11.16
CA LEU A 72 23.34 -17.38 -12.37
C LEU A 72 22.53 -18.66 -12.53
N HIS A 73 22.46 -19.50 -11.50
CA HIS A 73 21.83 -20.81 -11.53
C HIS A 73 20.32 -20.70 -11.73
N ASP A 74 19.67 -19.83 -10.96
CA ASP A 74 18.22 -19.80 -10.90
C ASP A 74 17.59 -18.78 -11.85
N HIS A 75 18.30 -17.70 -12.15
CA HIS A 75 17.75 -16.57 -12.89
C HIS A 75 18.48 -16.31 -14.21
N GLY A 76 19.54 -17.07 -14.52
CA GLY A 76 20.34 -16.85 -15.73
C GLY A 76 21.04 -15.49 -15.77
N VAL A 77 21.21 -14.85 -14.61
CA VAL A 77 21.79 -13.51 -14.48
C VAL A 77 23.26 -13.61 -14.09
N ASN A 78 24.15 -13.11 -14.95
CA ASN A 78 25.56 -12.91 -14.64
C ASN A 78 25.73 -11.62 -13.83
N TRP A 79 26.32 -11.71 -12.65
CA TRP A 79 26.26 -10.62 -11.68
C TRP A 79 27.51 -10.53 -10.82
N TRP A 80 27.94 -9.31 -10.51
CA TRP A 80 29.03 -9.03 -9.58
C TRP A 80 28.91 -7.66 -8.92
N ILE A 81 29.49 -7.51 -7.73
CA ILE A 81 29.66 -6.21 -7.05
C ILE A 81 31.08 -6.07 -6.50
N PRO A 82 31.63 -4.85 -6.43
CA PRO A 82 32.92 -4.61 -5.83
C PRO A 82 32.84 -4.75 -4.30
N ASP A 83 34.00 -4.80 -3.66
CA ASP A 83 34.07 -4.88 -2.21
C ASP A 83 33.45 -3.66 -1.53
N GLY A 84 32.85 -3.86 -0.36
CA GLY A 84 32.26 -2.80 0.46
C GLY A 84 30.85 -2.37 0.07
N GLN A 85 30.30 -2.82 -1.06
CA GLN A 85 28.91 -2.53 -1.46
C GLN A 85 27.91 -3.45 -0.78
N LEU A 86 26.64 -3.05 -0.73
CA LEU A 86 25.58 -3.87 -0.16
C LEU A 86 25.31 -5.12 -1.02
N CYS A 87 25.56 -6.29 -0.43
CA CYS A 87 25.25 -7.58 -1.05
C CYS A 87 23.76 -7.95 -0.82
N PRO A 88 22.94 -8.06 -1.88
CA PRO A 88 21.51 -8.34 -1.72
C PRO A 88 21.25 -9.83 -1.44
N THR A 89 20.21 -10.13 -0.66
CA THR A 89 19.71 -11.50 -0.50
C THR A 89 18.62 -11.80 -1.52
N VAL A 90 18.94 -12.59 -2.56
CA VAL A 90 18.04 -12.92 -3.68
C VAL A 90 16.61 -13.30 -3.24
N PRO A 91 16.40 -14.19 -2.24
CA PRO A 91 15.04 -14.58 -1.86
C PRO A 91 14.19 -13.42 -1.31
N ASN A 92 14.78 -12.51 -0.52
CA ASN A 92 14.04 -11.37 -0.02
C ASN A 92 13.69 -10.38 -1.13
N ARG A 93 14.63 -10.14 -2.06
CA ARG A 93 14.40 -9.23 -3.18
C ARG A 93 13.32 -9.76 -4.13
N SER A 94 13.30 -11.07 -4.38
CA SER A 94 12.26 -11.75 -5.16
C SER A 94 10.87 -11.65 -4.52
N ASN A 95 10.75 -11.69 -3.18
CA ASN A 95 9.47 -11.46 -2.50
C ASN A 95 8.85 -10.10 -2.86
N TYR A 96 9.68 -9.08 -2.99
CA TYR A 96 9.21 -7.74 -3.32
C TYR A 96 8.70 -7.68 -4.77
N ILE A 97 9.47 -8.23 -5.72
CA ILE A 97 9.07 -8.34 -7.14
C ILE A 97 7.70 -9.02 -7.27
N HIS A 98 7.52 -10.18 -6.63
CA HIS A 98 6.23 -10.89 -6.72
C HIS A 98 5.07 -10.19 -6.01
N TRP A 99 5.34 -9.41 -4.97
CA TRP A 99 4.29 -8.59 -4.36
C TRP A 99 3.85 -7.45 -5.29
N ILE A 100 4.80 -6.83 -5.99
CA ILE A 100 4.47 -5.84 -7.03
C ILE A 100 3.66 -6.49 -8.16
N GLU A 101 4.03 -7.71 -8.56
CA GLU A 101 3.26 -8.50 -9.54
C GLU A 101 1.81 -8.73 -9.08
N ASP A 102 1.57 -9.04 -7.80
CA ASP A 102 0.21 -9.13 -7.23
C ASP A 102 -0.52 -7.78 -7.27
N LEU A 103 0.14 -6.68 -6.91
CA LEU A 103 -0.44 -5.34 -6.96
C LEU A 103 -0.86 -4.95 -8.37
N LEU A 104 -0.02 -5.25 -9.36
CA LEU A 104 -0.27 -4.96 -10.77
C LEU A 104 -1.37 -5.82 -11.36
N SER A 105 -1.43 -7.10 -10.97
CA SER A 105 -2.47 -8.04 -11.38
C SER A 105 -3.82 -7.78 -10.68
N SER A 106 -3.82 -6.99 -9.61
CA SER A 106 -5.04 -6.67 -8.88
C SER A 106 -5.96 -5.74 -9.67
N ASP A 107 -7.27 -6.00 -9.58
CA ASP A 107 -8.31 -5.14 -10.14
C ASP A 107 -8.60 -3.88 -9.30
N LEU A 108 -7.75 -3.59 -8.31
CA LEU A 108 -7.99 -2.51 -7.35
C LEU A 108 -7.95 -1.14 -8.01
N ILE A 109 -6.95 -0.89 -8.85
CA ILE A 109 -6.79 0.37 -9.57
C ILE A 109 -6.62 0.09 -11.08
N PRO A 110 -7.24 0.89 -11.95
CA PRO A 110 -7.09 0.72 -13.39
C PRO A 110 -5.62 0.91 -13.82
N PRO A 111 -5.21 0.28 -14.94
CA PRO A 111 -3.93 0.59 -15.56
C PRO A 111 -3.90 2.04 -16.02
N ILE A 112 -2.74 2.68 -15.94
CA ILE A 112 -2.53 3.98 -16.61
C ILE A 112 -2.56 3.68 -18.11
N SER A 113 -3.45 4.34 -18.85
CA SER A 113 -3.58 4.09 -20.28
C SER A 113 -2.27 4.45 -21.00
N SER A 114 -1.47 3.46 -21.38
CA SER A 114 -0.55 3.57 -22.51
C SER A 114 -0.24 2.20 -23.09
N SER A 115 0.02 2.19 -24.39
CA SER A 115 0.07 1.10 -25.37
C SER A 115 1.22 0.09 -25.22
N SER A 116 1.77 -0.07 -24.02
CA SER A 116 2.89 -0.98 -23.77
C SER A 116 2.37 -2.37 -23.37
N GLU A 117 2.67 -3.41 -24.16
CA GLU A 117 2.46 -4.80 -23.73
C GLU A 117 3.29 -5.16 -22.48
N ARG A 118 4.30 -4.36 -22.15
CA ARG A 118 5.30 -4.65 -21.12
C ARG A 118 5.20 -3.70 -19.93
N VAL A 119 5.22 -4.26 -18.73
CA VAL A 119 5.26 -3.51 -17.48
C VAL A 119 6.57 -2.72 -17.37
N LYS A 120 6.48 -1.43 -17.04
CA LYS A 120 7.62 -0.51 -16.84
C LYS A 120 7.74 -0.09 -15.37
N GLY A 121 8.83 -0.48 -14.72
CA GLY A 121 9.16 -0.13 -13.33
C GLY A 121 10.19 0.99 -13.21
N PHE A 122 10.22 1.65 -12.05
CA PHE A 122 11.28 2.59 -11.65
C PHE A 122 11.89 2.14 -10.32
N ASP A 123 13.20 1.94 -10.27
CA ASP A 123 13.92 1.53 -9.06
C ASP A 123 14.74 2.69 -8.48
N ILE A 124 14.39 3.11 -7.26
CA ILE A 124 15.01 4.24 -6.55
C ILE A 124 16.14 3.73 -5.68
N GLY A 125 17.37 4.14 -5.98
CA GLY A 125 18.57 3.65 -5.30
C GLY A 125 18.88 2.22 -5.74
N THR A 126 19.09 2.03 -7.04
CA THR A 126 19.31 0.69 -7.62
C THR A 126 20.59 0.02 -7.11
N GLY A 127 21.54 0.82 -6.59
CA GLY A 127 22.80 0.37 -6.01
C GLY A 127 23.73 -0.26 -7.04
N ALA A 128 24.96 -0.55 -6.62
CA ALA A 128 25.92 -1.27 -7.47
C ALA A 128 25.40 -2.64 -7.93
N ASN A 129 24.52 -3.25 -7.12
CA ASN A 129 23.98 -4.58 -7.38
C ASN A 129 22.87 -4.60 -8.45
N CYS A 130 22.13 -3.51 -8.69
CA CYS A 130 21.03 -3.45 -9.67
C CYS A 130 20.05 -4.64 -9.56
N ILE A 131 19.79 -5.12 -8.35
CA ILE A 131 19.16 -6.43 -8.13
C ILE A 131 17.70 -6.47 -8.59
N TYR A 132 16.95 -5.38 -8.39
CA TYR A 132 15.52 -5.36 -8.74
C TYR A 132 15.28 -5.29 -10.25
N PRO A 133 15.96 -4.40 -11.01
CA PRO A 133 15.84 -4.39 -12.46
C PRO A 133 16.22 -5.74 -13.08
N LEU A 134 17.33 -6.33 -12.65
CA LEU A 134 17.79 -7.63 -13.17
C LEU A 134 16.80 -8.75 -12.86
N LEU A 135 16.30 -8.84 -11.62
CA LEU A 135 15.33 -9.87 -11.24
C LEU A 135 13.98 -9.68 -11.94
N GLY A 136 13.45 -8.46 -12.01
CA GLY A 136 12.17 -8.20 -12.65
C GLY A 136 12.22 -8.43 -14.17
N ALA A 137 13.32 -8.05 -14.82
CA ALA A 137 13.56 -8.34 -16.23
C ALA A 137 13.68 -9.85 -16.49
N SER A 138 14.50 -10.57 -15.70
CA SER A 138 14.69 -12.02 -15.85
C SER A 138 13.42 -12.83 -15.56
N LEU A 139 12.71 -12.51 -14.47
CA LEU A 139 11.54 -13.29 -14.03
C LEU A 139 10.28 -13.00 -14.84
N LEU A 140 10.04 -11.74 -15.17
CA LEU A 140 8.74 -11.26 -15.66
C LEU A 140 8.84 -10.45 -16.96
N GLY A 141 10.04 -10.28 -17.51
CA GLY A 141 10.25 -9.52 -18.74
C GLY A 141 9.93 -8.04 -18.60
N TRP A 142 9.95 -7.48 -17.38
CA TRP A 142 9.66 -6.07 -17.13
C TRP A 142 10.79 -5.17 -17.63
N THR A 143 10.44 -3.96 -18.07
CA THR A 143 11.42 -2.89 -18.30
C THR A 143 11.62 -2.06 -17.04
N PHE A 144 12.80 -1.49 -16.88
CA PHE A 144 13.17 -0.69 -15.71
C PHE A 144 13.95 0.55 -16.08
N VAL A 145 13.71 1.61 -15.31
CA VAL A 145 14.70 2.67 -15.08
C VAL A 145 15.23 2.48 -13.66
N GLY A 146 16.52 2.19 -13.50
CA GLY A 146 17.20 2.14 -12.20
C GLY A 146 18.00 3.42 -11.98
N SER A 147 17.68 4.18 -10.94
CA SER A 147 18.37 5.42 -10.61
C SER A 147 19.27 5.29 -9.39
N ASP A 148 20.41 5.97 -9.39
CA ASP A 148 21.26 6.12 -8.21
C ASP A 148 21.95 7.50 -8.21
N VAL A 149 22.51 7.88 -7.06
CA VAL A 149 23.22 9.15 -6.83
C VAL A 149 24.74 8.99 -6.82
N THR A 150 25.24 7.76 -6.59
CA THR A 150 26.69 7.52 -6.46
C THR A 150 27.29 7.00 -7.76
N ASN A 151 28.47 7.51 -8.13
CA ASN A 151 29.16 7.08 -9.35
C ASN A 151 29.50 5.59 -9.33
N VAL A 152 29.88 5.05 -8.16
CA VAL A 152 30.22 3.62 -8.01
C VAL A 152 29.00 2.74 -8.25
N ALA A 153 27.84 3.09 -7.68
CA ALA A 153 26.61 2.34 -7.93
C ALA A 153 26.22 2.38 -9.41
N LEU A 154 26.25 3.56 -10.02
CA LEU A 154 25.91 3.74 -11.45
C LEU A 154 26.84 2.96 -12.37
N GLU A 155 28.15 2.97 -12.11
CA GLU A 155 29.14 2.24 -12.90
C GLU A 155 28.90 0.72 -12.82
N TRP A 156 28.73 0.19 -11.62
CA TRP A 156 28.56 -1.25 -11.42
C TRP A 156 27.18 -1.76 -11.82
N ALA A 157 26.13 -0.96 -11.64
CA ALA A 157 24.81 -1.27 -12.17
C ALA A 157 24.86 -1.41 -13.70
N LYS A 158 25.52 -0.48 -14.40
CA LYS A 158 25.73 -0.57 -15.86
C LYS A 158 26.51 -1.82 -16.25
N LYS A 159 27.62 -2.12 -15.57
CA LYS A 159 28.42 -3.34 -15.81
C LYS A 159 27.58 -4.62 -15.64
N ASN A 160 26.73 -4.66 -14.62
CA ASN A 160 25.84 -5.80 -14.38
C ASN A 160 24.78 -5.95 -15.48
N VAL A 161 24.21 -4.84 -15.96
CA VAL A 161 23.28 -4.85 -17.10
C VAL A 161 23.99 -5.32 -18.39
N GLU A 162 25.16 -4.75 -18.69
CA GLU A 162 25.97 -5.08 -19.87
C GLU A 162 26.46 -6.54 -19.87
N SER A 163 26.68 -7.13 -18.69
CA SER A 163 27.04 -8.54 -18.53
C SER A 163 25.89 -9.50 -18.86
N ASN A 164 24.68 -8.98 -19.12
CA ASN A 164 23.49 -9.74 -19.49
C ASN A 164 22.87 -9.17 -20.79
N PRO A 165 23.44 -9.47 -21.98
CA PRO A 165 22.96 -8.89 -23.25
C PRO A 165 21.48 -9.14 -23.54
N HIS A 166 20.92 -10.25 -23.04
CA HIS A 166 19.50 -10.60 -23.18
C HIS A 166 18.55 -9.76 -22.31
N LEU A 167 19.07 -9.00 -21.35
CA LEU A 167 18.32 -8.09 -20.47
C LEU A 167 18.66 -6.61 -20.70
N ALA A 168 19.75 -6.31 -21.44
CA ALA A 168 20.30 -4.97 -21.54
C ALA A 168 19.30 -3.94 -22.10
N GLU A 169 18.50 -4.32 -23.10
CA GLU A 169 17.47 -3.44 -23.68
C GLU A 169 16.28 -3.18 -22.72
N LEU A 170 16.16 -3.97 -21.65
CA LEU A 170 15.08 -3.83 -20.69
C LEU A 170 15.43 -2.85 -19.56
N ILE A 171 16.70 -2.47 -19.38
CA ILE A 171 17.15 -1.75 -18.18
C ILE A 171 17.95 -0.51 -18.55
N GLU A 172 17.42 0.67 -18.21
CA GLU A 172 18.13 1.95 -18.28
C GLU A 172 18.70 2.30 -16.89
N ILE A 173 19.99 2.70 -16.82
CA ILE A 173 20.61 3.22 -15.60
C ILE A 173 20.72 4.76 -15.67
N ARG A 174 20.14 5.46 -14.69
CA ARG A 174 20.03 6.93 -14.66
C ARG A 174 20.73 7.54 -13.45
N ASN A 175 21.50 8.59 -13.67
CA ASN A 175 22.08 9.37 -12.57
C ASN A 175 21.05 10.38 -12.06
N ALA A 176 20.65 10.26 -10.79
CA ALA A 176 19.69 11.16 -10.16
C ALA A 176 20.24 12.57 -9.89
N ASN A 177 21.57 12.74 -9.86
CA ASN A 177 22.23 14.04 -9.70
C ASN A 177 22.51 14.75 -11.04
N ALA A 178 22.19 14.14 -12.18
CA ALA A 178 22.42 14.78 -13.47
C ALA A 178 21.50 16.01 -13.61
N ALA A 179 22.06 17.12 -14.08
CA ALA A 179 21.26 18.28 -14.43
C ALA A 179 20.28 17.92 -15.56
N PRO A 180 19.03 18.43 -15.53
CA PRO A 180 18.13 18.28 -16.66
C PRO A 180 18.79 18.85 -17.92
N SER A 181 18.68 18.14 -19.04
CA SER A 181 19.31 18.56 -20.30
C SER A 181 18.83 19.96 -20.72
N GLU A 182 19.71 20.73 -21.37
CA GLU A 182 19.50 22.16 -21.74
C GLU A 182 18.20 22.47 -22.50
N SER A 183 17.51 21.45 -23.03
CA SER A 183 16.21 21.62 -23.70
C SER A 183 15.03 21.81 -22.75
N GLU A 184 15.16 21.53 -21.45
CA GLU A 184 14.11 21.68 -20.43
C GLU A 184 14.19 23.01 -19.66
N THR A 185 15.29 23.76 -19.80
CA THR A 185 15.55 25.00 -19.03
C THR A 185 14.67 26.17 -19.48
N VAL A 186 14.20 26.17 -20.72
CA VAL A 186 13.51 27.31 -21.35
C VAL A 186 12.14 27.61 -20.71
N VAL A 187 11.51 26.65 -20.03
CA VAL A 187 10.17 26.87 -19.43
C VAL A 187 10.27 27.48 -18.03
N ARG A 188 11.41 27.38 -17.34
CA ARG A 188 11.54 27.83 -15.93
C ARG A 188 11.88 29.31 -15.79
N GLU A 189 12.47 29.93 -16.82
CA GLU A 189 12.85 31.35 -16.77
C GLU A 189 11.67 32.32 -16.87
N ALA A 190 10.50 31.88 -17.36
CA ALA A 190 9.33 32.75 -17.50
C ALA A 190 8.53 33.00 -16.20
N ALA A 191 8.87 32.33 -15.09
CA ALA A 191 8.11 32.42 -13.83
C ALA A 191 8.82 33.18 -12.71
N SER A 192 10.03 33.71 -12.93
CA SER A 192 10.80 34.39 -11.88
C SER A 192 11.25 35.79 -12.31
N GLU A 193 10.27 36.69 -12.49
CA GLU A 193 10.50 38.11 -12.29
C GLU A 193 9.50 38.63 -11.25
N LYS A 194 9.91 38.63 -9.98
CA LYS A 194 9.71 39.78 -9.07
C LYS A 194 10.31 39.57 -7.67
N ILE A 195 11.18 40.53 -7.37
CA ILE A 195 11.49 41.16 -6.08
C ILE A 195 12.54 40.46 -5.21
N LEU A 196 13.67 41.17 -5.14
CA LEU A 196 14.83 41.01 -4.30
C LEU A 196 14.52 41.59 -2.91
N GLU A 197 14.42 40.75 -1.87
CA GLU A 197 14.63 41.16 -0.48
C GLU A 197 15.57 40.13 0.19
N PRO A 198 16.56 40.58 1.00
CA PRO A 198 17.54 39.67 1.58
C PRO A 198 17.00 39.09 2.89
N ALA A 199 16.74 37.79 2.93
CA ALA A 199 16.35 37.08 4.14
C ALA A 199 17.25 35.85 4.38
N GLU A 200 17.90 35.88 5.55
CA GLU A 200 18.14 34.79 6.52
C GLU A 200 18.28 33.35 5.98
N ASP A 201 19.43 32.73 6.29
CA ASP A 201 19.72 31.27 6.30
C ASP A 201 18.65 30.38 5.64
N VAL A 202 18.51 30.49 4.32
CA VAL A 202 17.65 29.59 3.55
C VAL A 202 18.39 28.26 3.46
N ALA A 203 17.98 27.31 4.29
CA ALA A 203 18.37 25.91 4.14
C ALA A 203 18.24 25.52 2.66
N MET A 204 19.35 25.12 2.05
CA MET A 204 19.39 24.67 0.65
C MET A 204 18.21 23.71 0.41
N PRO A 205 17.40 23.91 -0.65
CA PRO A 205 16.27 23.04 -0.92
C PRO A 205 16.79 21.60 -1.03
N LYS A 206 16.20 20.69 -0.25
CA LYS A 206 16.57 19.28 -0.29
C LYS A 206 16.37 18.76 -1.72
N PRO A 207 17.34 18.06 -2.31
CA PRO A 207 17.16 17.48 -3.63
C PRO A 207 16.01 16.48 -3.59
N HIS A 208 15.07 16.63 -4.52
CA HIS A 208 13.99 15.67 -4.72
C HIS A 208 14.57 14.33 -5.20
N ILE A 209 13.92 13.23 -4.80
CA ILE A 209 14.35 11.86 -5.12
C ILE A 209 13.88 11.45 -6.51
N LEU A 210 12.65 11.81 -6.88
CA LEU A 210 12.01 11.44 -8.14
C LEU A 210 11.78 12.65 -9.05
N VAL A 211 11.44 13.82 -8.48
CA VAL A 211 11.18 15.03 -9.26
C VAL A 211 12.48 15.51 -9.91
N GLY A 212 12.47 15.65 -11.23
CA GLY A 212 13.66 15.99 -12.03
C GLY A 212 14.46 14.77 -12.52
N VAL A 213 14.26 13.59 -11.92
CA VAL A 213 14.84 12.33 -12.40
C VAL A 213 13.88 11.63 -13.37
N VAL A 214 12.58 11.67 -13.08
CA VAL A 214 11.51 11.23 -13.97
C VAL A 214 11.33 12.28 -15.08
N LYS A 215 11.54 11.88 -16.34
CA LYS A 215 11.44 12.79 -17.49
C LYS A 215 9.98 13.18 -17.73
N GLU A 216 9.76 14.36 -18.32
CA GLU A 216 8.43 14.77 -18.73
C GLU A 216 7.80 13.72 -19.66
N SER A 217 6.48 13.50 -19.53
CA SER A 217 5.69 12.48 -20.26
C SER A 217 5.99 11.01 -19.98
N GLU A 218 7.00 10.67 -19.14
CA GLU A 218 7.17 9.29 -18.71
C GLU A 218 6.05 8.85 -17.76
N SER A 219 5.53 7.65 -18.00
CA SER A 219 4.66 6.95 -17.08
C SER A 219 5.22 5.56 -16.78
N PHE A 220 4.91 5.07 -15.58
CA PHE A 220 5.40 3.82 -15.03
C PHE A 220 4.27 3.07 -14.33
N ASP A 221 4.32 1.75 -14.39
CA ASP A 221 3.40 0.88 -13.68
C ASP A 221 3.68 0.87 -12.17
N PHE A 222 4.94 1.04 -11.79
CA PHE A 222 5.30 1.17 -10.39
C PHE A 222 6.63 1.90 -10.20
N CYS A 223 6.83 2.48 -9.02
CA CYS A 223 8.16 2.68 -8.47
C CYS A 223 8.39 1.71 -7.31
N MET A 224 9.65 1.35 -7.06
CA MET A 224 10.08 0.58 -5.92
C MET A 224 11.34 1.18 -5.30
N CYS A 225 11.49 0.98 -4.00
CA CYS A 225 12.65 1.43 -3.26
C CYS A 225 12.96 0.46 -2.12
N ASN A 226 14.25 0.22 -1.89
CA ASN A 226 14.78 -0.35 -0.67
C ASN A 226 15.66 0.71 0.01
N PRO A 227 15.10 1.52 0.91
CA PRO A 227 15.74 2.74 1.37
C PRO A 227 16.95 2.44 2.27
N PRO A 228 17.88 3.41 2.42
CA PRO A 228 18.88 3.36 3.48
C PRO A 228 18.18 3.26 4.85
N PHE A 229 18.53 2.24 5.62
CA PHE A 229 17.77 1.83 6.81
C PHE A 229 18.18 2.53 8.11
N PHE A 230 19.35 3.15 8.15
CA PHE A 230 19.98 3.61 9.37
C PHE A 230 20.07 5.13 9.39
N GLU A 231 19.98 5.70 10.60
CA GLU A 231 20.20 7.13 10.81
C GLU A 231 21.71 7.43 10.95
N SER A 232 22.50 6.43 11.33
CA SER A 232 23.96 6.54 11.43
C SER A 232 24.68 5.22 11.17
N THR A 233 25.98 5.29 10.88
CA THR A 233 26.85 4.12 10.66
C THR A 233 27.01 3.25 11.89
N GLU A 234 26.93 3.84 13.09
CA GLU A 234 27.02 3.12 14.37
C GLU A 234 25.82 2.19 14.56
N GLU A 235 24.64 2.61 14.10
CA GLU A 235 23.43 1.81 14.15
C GLU A 235 23.47 0.62 13.17
N ALA A 236 24.10 0.81 12.00
CA ALA A 236 24.30 -0.25 11.00
C ALA A 236 25.18 -1.40 11.51
N GLY A 237 26.10 -1.13 12.43
CA GLY A 237 27.02 -2.10 13.03
C GLY A 237 26.43 -2.99 14.12
N LEU A 238 25.17 -2.77 14.54
CA LEU A 238 24.57 -3.46 15.70
C LEU A 238 23.99 -4.86 15.40
N ASN A 239 24.01 -5.33 14.15
CA ASN A 239 23.50 -6.66 13.80
C ASN A 239 24.64 -7.67 13.54
N PRO A 240 25.11 -8.41 14.56
CA PRO A 240 26.27 -9.30 14.45
C PRO A 240 25.99 -10.59 13.65
N LYS A 241 24.76 -10.82 13.17
CA LYS A 241 24.36 -12.08 12.52
C LYS A 241 24.41 -12.05 10.99
N THR A 242 24.77 -10.92 10.39
CA THR A 242 24.85 -10.74 8.94
C THR A 242 26.01 -9.81 8.60
N SER A 243 26.70 -10.04 7.48
CA SER A 243 27.66 -9.06 6.96
C SER A 243 26.89 -7.78 6.57
N CYS A 244 26.94 -6.74 7.39
CA CYS A 244 26.49 -5.41 6.99
C CYS A 244 27.55 -4.78 6.07
N GLY A 245 27.71 -5.32 4.86
CA GLY A 245 28.39 -4.63 3.77
C GLY A 245 27.47 -3.53 3.22
N GLY A 246 28.06 -2.45 2.74
CA GLY A 246 27.36 -1.26 2.24
C GLY A 246 28.16 0.00 2.53
N THR A 247 28.11 0.98 1.62
CA THR A 247 28.70 2.29 1.91
C THR A 247 27.81 3.09 2.86
N ALA A 248 28.36 4.16 3.46
CA ALA A 248 27.56 5.03 4.31
C ALA A 248 26.35 5.61 3.54
N GLU A 249 26.51 5.91 2.26
CA GLU A 249 25.48 6.44 1.38
C GLU A 249 24.40 5.40 1.02
N GLU A 250 24.72 4.10 1.01
CA GLU A 250 23.74 3.03 0.81
C GLU A 250 22.97 2.68 2.09
N MET A 251 23.58 2.96 3.25
CA MET A 251 23.06 2.50 4.54
C MET A 251 22.42 3.61 5.37
N VAL A 252 22.87 4.86 5.21
CA VAL A 252 22.55 5.98 6.09
C VAL A 252 21.89 7.12 5.32
N CYS A 253 20.86 7.70 5.91
CA CYS A 253 20.25 8.95 5.46
C CYS A 253 19.92 9.84 6.66
N PRO A 254 20.10 11.17 6.59
CA PRO A 254 19.64 12.07 7.64
C PRO A 254 18.13 11.90 7.94
N GLY A 255 17.80 11.59 9.19
CA GLY A 255 16.43 11.24 9.61
C GLY A 255 15.99 9.80 9.27
N GLY A 256 16.93 8.99 8.78
CA GLY A 256 16.80 7.57 8.50
C GLY A 256 15.73 7.21 7.48
N GLU A 257 15.31 5.94 7.52
CA GLU A 257 14.27 5.38 6.67
C GLU A 257 12.98 6.21 6.65
N LEU A 258 12.57 6.75 7.81
CA LEU A 258 11.32 7.51 7.93
C LEU A 258 11.38 8.80 7.09
N ALA A 259 12.48 9.55 7.19
CA ALA A 259 12.65 10.78 6.42
C ALA A 259 12.76 10.49 4.92
N PHE A 260 13.53 9.46 4.54
CA PHE A 260 13.71 9.09 3.14
C PHE A 260 12.38 8.73 2.46
N ILE A 261 11.59 7.85 3.08
CA ILE A 261 10.28 7.47 2.52
C ILE A 261 9.30 8.65 2.55
N THR A 262 9.38 9.52 3.57
CA THR A 262 8.57 10.75 3.59
C THR A 262 8.85 11.63 2.37
N GLN A 263 10.11 11.78 1.95
CA GLN A 263 10.46 12.51 0.74
C GLN A 263 9.89 11.84 -0.53
N ILE A 264 9.90 10.51 -0.62
CA ILE A 264 9.24 9.80 -1.74
C ILE A 264 7.74 10.09 -1.76
N ILE A 265 7.09 10.13 -0.59
CA ILE A 265 5.67 10.46 -0.47
C ILE A 265 5.42 11.89 -0.95
N GLU A 266 6.24 12.86 -0.55
CA GLU A 266 6.14 14.25 -0.98
C GLU A 266 6.31 14.40 -2.50
N ASP A 267 7.34 13.77 -3.08
CA ASP A 267 7.57 13.75 -4.53
C ASP A 267 6.39 13.08 -5.28
N SER A 268 5.79 12.05 -4.69
CA SER A 268 4.65 11.34 -5.29
C SER A 268 3.42 12.24 -5.46
N VAL A 269 3.25 13.28 -4.63
CA VAL A 269 2.16 14.27 -4.77
C VAL A 269 2.33 15.11 -6.03
N SER A 270 3.56 15.39 -6.47
CA SER A 270 3.84 16.11 -7.70
C SER A 270 3.67 15.22 -8.93
N LEU A 271 4.06 13.94 -8.81
CA LEU A 271 4.09 12.99 -9.94
C LEU A 271 2.74 12.28 -10.15
N LYS A 272 1.91 12.14 -9.11
CA LYS A 272 0.57 11.52 -9.10
C LYS A 272 0.42 10.36 -10.07
N ASN A 273 -0.15 10.64 -11.24
CA ASN A 273 -0.57 9.67 -12.24
C ASN A 273 0.55 9.28 -13.22
N SER A 274 1.77 9.81 -13.05
CA SER A 274 2.96 9.28 -13.72
C SER A 274 3.31 7.87 -13.21
N PHE A 275 2.84 7.49 -12.02
CA PHE A 275 3.01 6.14 -11.48
C PHE A 275 1.65 5.53 -11.13
N ARG A 276 1.45 4.26 -11.51
CA ARG A 276 0.25 3.53 -11.10
C ARG A 276 0.35 3.15 -9.63
N TRP A 277 1.50 2.63 -9.21
CA TRP A 277 1.82 2.36 -7.82
C TRP A 277 3.13 3.03 -7.40
N PHE A 278 3.12 3.67 -6.25
CA PHE A 278 4.35 3.98 -5.53
C PHE A 278 4.57 2.90 -4.47
N THR A 279 5.79 2.38 -4.32
CA THR A 279 6.09 1.35 -3.33
C THR A 279 7.44 1.57 -2.64
N SER A 280 7.53 1.22 -1.35
CA SER A 280 8.79 1.17 -0.61
C SER A 280 8.83 -0.04 0.33
N MET A 281 10.01 -0.67 0.43
CA MET A 281 10.31 -1.61 1.51
C MET A 281 10.58 -0.82 2.79
N ILE A 282 10.21 -1.42 3.93
CA ILE A 282 10.36 -0.87 5.27
C ILE A 282 11.05 -1.93 6.14
N GLY A 283 12.15 -1.54 6.75
CA GLY A 283 12.99 -2.29 7.67
C GLY A 283 12.49 -2.25 9.11
N ARG A 284 11.82 -1.16 9.52
CA ARG A 284 11.35 -0.99 10.90
C ARG A 284 9.83 -0.96 10.98
N LYS A 285 9.24 -1.91 11.72
CA LYS A 285 7.79 -1.97 11.93
C LYS A 285 7.21 -0.69 12.55
N ALA A 286 7.98 0.01 13.39
CA ALA A 286 7.56 1.27 13.99
C ALA A 286 7.28 2.35 12.95
N ASN A 287 8.11 2.41 11.90
CA ASN A 287 7.98 3.39 10.81
C ASN A 287 6.74 3.13 9.96
N LEU A 288 6.36 1.86 9.77
CA LEU A 288 5.20 1.48 8.95
C LEU A 288 3.92 2.23 9.35
N LYS A 289 3.61 2.30 10.65
CA LYS A 289 2.39 2.98 11.13
C LYS A 289 2.40 4.48 10.81
N LEU A 290 3.55 5.13 11.01
CA LEU A 290 3.72 6.56 10.76
C LEU A 290 3.63 6.87 9.25
N LEU A 291 4.26 6.04 8.42
CA LEU A 291 4.27 6.21 6.97
C LEU A 291 2.88 5.98 6.36
N ILE A 292 2.09 5.04 6.87
CA ILE A 292 0.69 4.89 6.46
C ILE A 292 -0.11 6.18 6.74
N SER A 293 0.11 6.83 7.88
CA SER A 293 -0.54 8.11 8.21
C SER A 293 -0.16 9.19 7.18
N LYS A 294 1.15 9.34 6.92
CA LYS A 294 1.67 10.31 5.95
C LYS A 294 1.14 10.11 4.54
N VAL A 295 1.07 8.86 4.08
CA VAL A 295 0.48 8.53 2.77
C VAL A 295 -1.00 8.93 2.69
N ARG A 296 -1.76 8.71 3.77
CA ARG A 296 -3.19 9.10 3.83
C ARG A 296 -3.34 10.62 3.87
N GLU A 297 -2.51 11.31 4.65
CA GLU A 297 -2.45 12.78 4.73
C GLU A 297 -2.09 13.40 3.37
N ALA A 298 -1.20 12.76 2.60
CA ALA A 298 -0.85 13.16 1.25
C ALA A 298 -2.00 13.00 0.22
N GLY A 299 -3.12 12.37 0.60
CA GLY A 299 -4.30 12.21 -0.24
C GLY A 299 -4.28 10.98 -1.16
N ALA A 300 -3.49 9.95 -0.83
CA ALA A 300 -3.53 8.70 -1.60
C ALA A 300 -4.92 8.04 -1.53
N SER A 301 -5.43 7.63 -2.69
CA SER A 301 -6.75 6.98 -2.81
C SER A 301 -6.72 5.52 -2.35
N VAL A 302 -5.57 4.86 -2.47
CA VAL A 302 -5.38 3.46 -2.09
C VAL A 302 -4.06 3.30 -1.34
N VAL A 303 -4.09 2.54 -0.25
CA VAL A 303 -2.90 2.14 0.52
C VAL A 303 -2.93 0.63 0.74
N LYS A 304 -1.79 -0.03 0.51
CA LYS A 304 -1.59 -1.46 0.72
C LYS A 304 -0.30 -1.73 1.47
N THR A 305 -0.30 -2.80 2.25
CA THR A 305 0.86 -3.25 2.99
C THR A 305 1.02 -4.76 2.89
N THR A 306 2.24 -5.23 3.12
CA THR A 306 2.55 -6.66 3.22
C THR A 306 3.69 -6.88 4.21
N GLU A 307 3.94 -8.15 4.54
CA GLU A 307 5.07 -8.59 5.36
C GLU A 307 5.92 -9.58 4.54
N PHE A 308 7.18 -9.26 4.32
CA PHE A 308 8.16 -10.14 3.69
C PHE A 308 8.93 -10.88 4.77
N VAL A 309 8.82 -12.21 4.79
CA VAL A 309 9.53 -13.04 5.78
C VAL A 309 10.52 -13.98 5.09
N GLN A 310 11.78 -13.90 5.51
CA GLN A 310 12.84 -14.83 5.14
C GLN A 310 13.61 -15.22 6.40
N GLY A 311 13.46 -16.47 6.85
CA GLY A 311 14.09 -16.94 8.08
C GLY A 311 13.67 -16.11 9.28
N HIS A 312 14.63 -15.49 9.97
CA HIS A 312 14.38 -14.61 11.12
C HIS A 312 14.18 -13.14 10.74
N THR A 313 14.41 -12.79 9.47
CA THR A 313 14.32 -11.41 9.01
C THR A 313 12.93 -11.13 8.47
N ALA A 314 12.24 -10.19 9.11
CA ALA A 314 11.00 -9.60 8.62
C ALA A 314 11.27 -8.21 8.04
N ARG A 315 10.61 -7.93 6.92
CA ARG A 315 10.50 -6.60 6.30
C ARG A 315 9.03 -6.36 5.97
N TRP A 316 8.68 -5.11 5.72
CA TRP A 316 7.32 -4.72 5.35
C TRP A 316 7.33 -4.03 4.00
N GLY A 317 6.27 -4.22 3.21
CA GLY A 317 6.04 -3.42 2.00
C GLY A 317 4.96 -2.38 2.29
N LEU A 318 5.14 -1.17 1.78
CA LEU A 318 4.12 -0.12 1.72
C LEU A 318 3.91 0.27 0.27
N ALA A 319 2.67 0.28 -0.19
CA ALA A 319 2.29 0.67 -1.53
C ALA A 319 1.13 1.67 -1.48
N TRP A 320 1.16 2.67 -2.34
CA TRP A 320 0.09 3.66 -2.45
C TRP A 320 -0.15 4.11 -3.88
N SER A 321 -1.35 4.62 -4.13
CA SER A 321 -1.73 5.16 -5.43
C SER A 321 -2.67 6.35 -5.27
N PHE A 322 -2.52 7.34 -6.14
CA PHE A 322 -3.46 8.47 -6.29
C PHE A 322 -4.59 8.14 -7.26
N ILE A 323 -4.50 7.02 -8.00
CA ILE A 323 -5.54 6.57 -8.91
C ILE A 323 -6.71 6.04 -8.08
N ALA A 324 -7.91 6.55 -8.37
CA ALA A 324 -9.12 6.11 -7.70
C ALA A 324 -9.35 4.60 -7.93
N PRO A 325 -9.72 3.84 -6.89
CA PRO A 325 -9.98 2.42 -7.05
C PRO A 325 -11.18 2.17 -7.95
N LYS A 326 -11.17 1.04 -8.69
CA LYS A 326 -12.34 0.63 -9.47
C LYS A 326 -13.54 0.43 -8.51
N PRO A 327 -14.74 0.94 -8.86
CA PRO A 327 -15.92 0.72 -8.04
C PRO A 327 -16.20 -0.79 -7.95
N ARG A 328 -16.26 -1.31 -6.71
CA ARG A 328 -16.62 -2.71 -6.49
C ARG A 328 -18.07 -2.92 -6.93
N LYS A 329 -18.29 -3.75 -7.95
CA LYS A 329 -19.63 -4.26 -8.26
C LYS A 329 -20.06 -5.18 -7.11
N ILE A 330 -20.94 -4.69 -6.22
CA ILE A 330 -21.65 -5.57 -5.29
C ILE A 330 -22.71 -6.27 -6.13
N VAL A 331 -22.41 -7.50 -6.58
CA VAL A 331 -23.43 -8.39 -7.14
C VAL A 331 -24.18 -8.97 -5.95
N LEU A 332 -25.30 -8.35 -5.56
CA LEU A 332 -26.29 -9.01 -4.72
C LEU A 332 -26.83 -10.19 -5.52
N GLY A 333 -26.33 -11.39 -5.24
CA GLY A 333 -26.83 -12.61 -5.84
C GLY A 333 -28.33 -12.73 -5.60
N SER A 334 -29.08 -12.90 -6.67
CA SER A 334 -30.51 -13.22 -6.62
C SER A 334 -30.68 -14.63 -6.07
N SER A 335 -30.76 -14.77 -4.75
CA SER A 335 -31.29 -15.99 -4.14
C SER A 335 -32.32 -15.61 -3.09
N ALA A 336 -33.53 -16.10 -3.30
CA ALA A 336 -34.67 -16.03 -2.39
C ALA A 336 -34.31 -16.41 -0.93
N PRO A 337 -35.07 -15.94 0.06
CA PRO A 337 -34.60 -15.86 1.44
C PRO A 337 -34.62 -17.23 2.11
N ALA A 338 -33.45 -17.87 2.20
CA ALA A 338 -33.20 -18.92 3.17
C ALA A 338 -32.36 -18.33 4.31
N LYS A 339 -32.97 -18.26 5.51
CA LYS A 339 -32.34 -17.83 6.76
C LYS A 339 -31.02 -18.57 6.99
N LYS A 340 -29.89 -17.94 6.71
CA LYS A 340 -28.59 -18.30 7.28
C LYS A 340 -27.90 -17.03 7.75
N HIS A 341 -27.59 -16.99 9.04
CA HIS A 341 -26.82 -15.92 9.66
C HIS A 341 -25.45 -15.82 8.99
N HIS A 342 -25.23 -14.73 8.25
CA HIS A 342 -23.91 -14.34 7.80
C HIS A 342 -23.27 -13.46 8.87
N SER A 343 -22.39 -14.04 9.68
CA SER A 343 -21.47 -13.27 10.52
C SER A 343 -20.37 -12.69 9.62
N PHE A 344 -20.16 -11.38 9.69
CA PHE A 344 -18.99 -10.74 9.12
C PHE A 344 -18.38 -9.82 10.19
N MET A 345 -17.06 -9.93 10.41
CA MET A 345 -16.31 -8.94 11.17
C MET A 345 -15.98 -7.78 10.24
N LEU A 346 -16.32 -6.56 10.65
CA LEU A 346 -15.84 -5.33 10.01
C LEU A 346 -14.43 -5.01 10.54
N GLN A 347 -13.45 -5.00 9.65
CA GLN A 347 -12.16 -4.32 9.87
C GLN A 347 -12.22 -3.03 9.04
N VAL A 348 -12.25 -1.87 9.71
CA VAL A 348 -12.64 -0.59 9.10
C VAL A 348 -11.42 0.09 8.48
N ASP A 349 -11.24 -0.10 7.17
CA ASP A 349 -10.65 0.89 6.28
C ASP A 349 -11.83 1.49 5.47
N THR A 350 -11.82 2.81 5.28
CA THR A 350 -12.90 3.64 4.70
C THR A 350 -13.68 2.93 3.59
N MET A 351 -14.99 2.72 3.79
CA MET A 351 -15.86 2.10 2.78
C MET A 351 -16.88 3.11 2.26
N SER A 352 -16.95 3.22 0.93
CA SER A 352 -18.10 3.79 0.23
C SER A 352 -18.82 2.67 -0.51
N ALA A 353 -20.14 2.61 -0.36
CA ALA A 353 -20.99 1.62 -1.02
C ALA A 353 -22.12 2.32 -1.77
N PHE A 354 -22.40 1.83 -2.98
CA PHE A 354 -23.58 2.23 -3.74
C PHE A 354 -24.69 1.22 -3.45
N VAL A 355 -25.84 1.71 -2.98
CA VAL A 355 -27.02 0.90 -2.73
C VAL A 355 -28.10 1.32 -3.73
N THR A 356 -28.56 0.37 -4.52
CA THR A 356 -29.69 0.54 -5.44
C THR A 356 -30.83 -0.31 -4.90
N LEU A 357 -31.97 0.33 -4.60
CA LEU A 357 -33.18 -0.38 -4.15
C LEU A 357 -33.94 -0.89 -5.39
N SER A 358 -34.55 -2.08 -5.27
CA SER A 358 -35.46 -2.57 -6.31
C SER A 358 -36.77 -1.79 -6.32
N ASP A 359 -37.50 -1.83 -7.43
CA ASP A 359 -38.75 -1.10 -7.61
C ASP A 359 -39.79 -1.51 -6.54
N GLU A 360 -39.81 -2.78 -6.10
CA GLU A 360 -40.70 -3.27 -5.04
C GLU A 360 -40.34 -2.73 -3.65
N GLN A 361 -39.04 -2.51 -3.37
CA GLN A 361 -38.58 -1.93 -2.10
C GLN A 361 -38.90 -0.43 -2.01
N ILE A 362 -38.93 0.25 -3.15
CA ILE A 362 -39.30 1.66 -3.27
C ILE A 362 -40.82 1.81 -3.05
N GLU A 363 -41.64 0.96 -3.68
CA GLU A 363 -43.10 0.97 -3.47
C GLU A 363 -43.49 0.68 -2.01
N ALA A 364 -42.84 -0.29 -1.35
CA ALA A 364 -43.07 -0.59 0.07
C ALA A 364 -42.58 0.53 1.03
N ALA A 365 -41.63 1.36 0.59
CA ALA A 365 -41.17 2.53 1.34
C ALA A 365 -42.15 3.71 1.20
N ILE A 366 -42.76 3.89 0.02
CA ILE A 366 -43.70 4.96 -0.30
C ILE A 366 -45.08 4.69 0.32
N LEU A 367 -45.60 3.46 0.19
CA LEU A 367 -46.97 3.11 0.63
C LEU A 367 -47.17 3.08 2.16
N HIS A 368 -46.09 3.02 2.93
CA HIS A 368 -46.14 2.99 4.39
C HIS A 368 -45.63 4.32 5.02
N GLY A 369 -45.57 5.40 4.24
CA GLY A 369 -45.00 6.69 4.64
C GLY A 369 -46.01 7.78 5.02
N ASP A 370 -47.31 7.60 4.79
CA ASP A 370 -48.32 8.61 5.09
C ASP A 370 -49.04 8.30 6.41
N ASP A 371 -48.45 8.74 7.52
CA ASP A 371 -49.18 9.10 8.73
C ASP A 371 -48.92 10.60 8.99
N TYR A 372 -49.58 11.44 8.18
CA TYR A 372 -49.72 12.86 8.48
C TYR A 372 -51.21 13.20 8.51
N ALA A 373 -51.72 13.38 9.72
CA ALA A 373 -53.05 13.92 9.95
C ALA A 373 -53.11 15.38 9.46
N GLY A 374 -53.87 15.62 8.40
CA GLY A 374 -54.18 16.96 7.89
C GLY A 374 -55.26 16.88 6.81
N SER A 375 -56.47 17.36 7.14
CA SER A 375 -57.65 17.35 6.28
C SER A 375 -57.49 18.18 4.99
N LEU A 376 -57.90 17.65 3.84
CA LEU A 376 -59.00 18.15 3.00
C LEU A 376 -58.97 17.50 1.61
N GLU A 377 -60.09 16.84 1.29
CA GLU A 377 -60.77 16.75 0.00
C GLU A 377 -60.02 16.33 -1.27
N ASP A 378 -60.33 15.10 -1.68
CA ASP A 378 -60.82 14.72 -3.01
C ASP A 378 -60.09 15.30 -4.23
N SER A 379 -59.14 14.52 -4.74
CA SER A 379 -59.04 14.28 -6.20
C SER A 379 -58.09 13.12 -6.47
N SER A 380 -58.70 12.00 -6.86
CA SER A 380 -58.07 10.79 -7.38
C SER A 380 -57.42 11.01 -8.75
N ALA A 381 -56.48 11.94 -8.84
CA ALA A 381 -55.70 12.21 -10.05
C ALA A 381 -54.22 11.83 -9.83
N LYS A 382 -53.92 10.56 -10.15
CA LYS A 382 -52.63 10.10 -10.69
C LYS A 382 -51.37 10.78 -10.13
N LEU A 383 -50.90 10.38 -8.95
CA LEU A 383 -49.46 10.29 -8.72
C LEU A 383 -48.98 8.92 -9.21
N GLN A 384 -48.98 8.73 -10.52
CA GLN A 384 -48.17 7.68 -11.14
C GLN A 384 -46.71 8.17 -11.10
N CYS A 385 -46.10 8.10 -9.91
CA CYS A 385 -44.73 8.54 -9.70
C CYS A 385 -43.79 7.48 -10.29
N VAL A 386 -43.38 7.70 -11.54
CA VAL A 386 -42.40 6.90 -12.28
C VAL A 386 -41.02 7.15 -11.64
N VAL A 387 -40.73 6.47 -10.54
CA VAL A 387 -39.41 6.53 -9.90
C VAL A 387 -38.70 5.20 -10.09
N LYS A 388 -37.96 5.08 -11.20
CA LYS A 388 -37.06 3.94 -11.43
C LYS A 388 -35.65 4.31 -10.98
N GLY A 389 -35.02 3.45 -10.20
CA GLY A 389 -33.56 3.48 -9.96
C GLY A 389 -33.07 4.55 -8.98
N ILE A 390 -33.62 4.60 -7.76
CA ILE A 390 -33.05 5.44 -6.69
C ILE A 390 -31.72 4.83 -6.24
N SER A 391 -30.64 5.62 -6.37
CA SER A 391 -29.30 5.22 -5.95
C SER A 391 -28.81 6.09 -4.80
N PHE A 392 -28.34 5.43 -3.75
CA PHE A 392 -27.76 6.05 -2.57
C PHE A 392 -26.26 5.78 -2.55
N ARG A 393 -25.48 6.79 -2.16
CA ARG A 393 -24.11 6.60 -1.74
C ARG A 393 -24.06 6.65 -0.22
N ILE A 394 -23.62 5.56 0.39
CA ILE A 394 -23.35 5.49 1.83
C ILE A 394 -21.84 5.53 2.02
N THR A 395 -21.36 6.43 2.85
CA THR A 395 -19.96 6.58 3.23
C THR A 395 -19.83 6.40 4.73
N VAL A 396 -18.93 5.53 5.17
CA VAL A 396 -18.66 5.32 6.60
C VAL A 396 -17.23 5.73 6.90
N PHE A 397 -17.04 6.55 7.93
CA PHE A 397 -15.73 7.03 8.36
C PHE A 397 -15.63 7.08 9.88
N GLU A 398 -14.43 6.79 10.40
CA GLU A 398 -14.10 7.02 11.81
C GLU A 398 -13.72 8.50 11.95
N GLN A 399 -14.58 9.29 12.60
CA GLN A 399 -14.37 10.74 12.73
C GLN A 399 -13.37 11.06 13.83
N ILE A 400 -13.41 10.28 14.92
CA ILE A 400 -12.53 10.32 16.09
C ILE A 400 -12.39 8.86 16.58
N PRO A 401 -11.26 8.43 17.19
CA PRO A 401 -11.10 7.07 17.68
C PRO A 401 -12.30 6.59 18.52
N GLY A 402 -12.97 5.53 18.08
CA GLY A 402 -14.15 4.99 18.75
C GLY A 402 -15.48 5.66 18.39
N THR A 403 -15.53 6.47 17.33
CA THR A 403 -16.75 7.08 16.80
C THR A 403 -16.84 6.93 15.27
N LEU A 404 -17.94 6.36 14.78
CA LEU A 404 -18.22 6.19 13.35
C LEU A 404 -19.31 7.17 12.90
N LEU A 405 -19.07 7.87 11.80
CA LEU A 405 -20.07 8.68 11.11
C LEU A 405 -20.46 7.97 9.80
N ILE A 406 -21.77 7.75 9.64
CA ILE A 406 -22.38 7.16 8.46
C ILE A 406 -23.10 8.28 7.70
N LYS A 407 -22.66 8.59 6.48
CA LYS A 407 -23.25 9.62 5.61
C LYS A 407 -23.98 8.95 4.45
N GLY A 408 -25.28 9.21 4.30
CA GLY A 408 -26.04 8.88 3.11
C GLY A 408 -26.19 10.10 2.22
N SER A 409 -25.99 9.93 0.91
CA SER A 409 -26.24 10.98 -0.08
C SER A 409 -27.04 10.43 -1.25
N LEU A 410 -28.05 11.19 -1.66
CA LEU A 410 -28.88 10.86 -2.80
C LEU A 410 -28.18 11.30 -4.09
N LEU A 411 -28.03 10.38 -5.04
CA LEU A 411 -27.37 10.67 -6.31
C LEU A 411 -28.30 11.35 -7.32
N ASN A 412 -29.61 11.33 -7.10
CA ASN A 412 -30.61 11.94 -7.96
C ASN A 412 -31.44 13.00 -7.21
N LYS A 413 -31.29 14.28 -7.56
CA LYS A 413 -31.87 15.42 -6.83
C LYS A 413 -33.41 15.52 -6.90
N ALA A 414 -34.07 14.77 -7.78
CA ALA A 414 -35.51 14.86 -8.03
C ALA A 414 -36.41 14.33 -6.88
N LEU A 415 -35.85 13.78 -5.80
CA LEU A 415 -36.57 13.00 -4.78
C LEU A 415 -36.26 13.42 -3.33
N SER A 416 -35.91 14.69 -3.11
CA SER A 416 -35.54 15.21 -1.80
C SER A 416 -36.61 14.99 -0.72
N GLY A 417 -37.90 15.02 -1.07
CA GLY A 417 -39.02 14.82 -0.14
C GLY A 417 -39.12 13.41 0.47
N THR A 418 -38.77 12.36 -0.29
CA THR A 418 -38.82 10.97 0.17
C THR A 418 -37.55 10.49 0.86
N PHE A 419 -36.46 11.26 0.75
CA PHE A 419 -35.13 10.88 1.26
C PHE A 419 -35.11 10.70 2.77
N SER A 420 -35.82 11.56 3.51
CA SER A 420 -35.88 11.50 4.98
C SER A 420 -36.50 10.20 5.49
N SER A 421 -37.61 9.75 4.91
CA SER A 421 -38.29 8.51 5.31
C SER A 421 -37.45 7.27 4.98
N LEU A 422 -36.83 7.23 3.80
CA LEU A 422 -35.93 6.17 3.38
C LEU A 422 -34.67 6.08 4.25
N PHE A 423 -34.08 7.23 4.59
CA PHE A 423 -32.89 7.28 5.44
C PHE A 423 -33.21 6.87 6.89
N SER A 424 -34.37 7.25 7.42
CA SER A 424 -34.84 6.80 8.74
C SER A 424 -35.00 5.27 8.81
N ARG A 425 -35.49 4.61 7.75
CA ARG A 425 -35.55 3.14 7.71
C ARG A 425 -34.18 2.47 7.61
N LEU A 426 -33.24 3.08 6.88
CA LEU A 426 -31.85 2.62 6.84
C LEU A 426 -31.21 2.74 8.23
N GLU A 427 -31.46 3.85 8.92
CA GLU A 427 -31.05 4.07 10.30
C GLU A 427 -31.63 3.00 11.23
N ASP A 428 -32.93 2.70 11.15
CA ASP A 428 -33.55 1.63 11.94
C ASP A 428 -32.98 0.25 11.65
N ALA A 429 -32.68 -0.06 10.38
CA ALA A 429 -32.06 -1.32 10.00
C ALA A 429 -30.60 -1.42 10.52
N LEU A 430 -29.86 -0.31 10.50
CA LEU A 430 -28.52 -0.22 11.09
C LEU A 430 -28.58 -0.34 12.61
N ARG A 431 -29.57 0.31 13.25
CA ARG A 431 -29.83 0.25 14.69
C ARG A 431 -30.16 -1.17 15.14
N ALA A 432 -31.08 -1.85 14.45
CA ALA A 432 -31.46 -3.23 14.73
C ALA A 432 -30.26 -4.18 14.57
N LYS A 433 -29.43 -3.99 13.53
CA LYS A 433 -28.20 -4.78 13.35
C LYS A 433 -27.15 -4.50 14.41
N CYS A 434 -26.91 -3.23 14.75
CA CYS A 434 -25.94 -2.83 15.79
C CYS A 434 -26.34 -3.35 17.18
N LEU A 435 -27.64 -3.27 17.54
CA LEU A 435 -28.19 -3.80 18.78
C LEU A 435 -28.11 -5.33 18.85
N MET A 436 -28.30 -6.04 17.73
CA MET A 436 -28.15 -7.50 17.65
C MET A 436 -26.69 -7.97 17.79
N THR A 437 -25.72 -7.12 17.48
CA THR A 437 -24.28 -7.37 17.66
C THR A 437 -23.70 -6.80 18.96
N ALA A 438 -24.52 -6.28 19.87
CA ALA A 438 -24.05 -5.45 20.98
C ALA A 438 -23.18 -6.21 22.00
N SER A 439 -21.87 -5.96 21.91
CA SER A 439 -21.01 -5.72 23.07
C SER A 439 -20.02 -4.55 22.87
N LEU A 440 -20.08 -3.79 21.76
CA LEU A 440 -19.00 -2.86 21.41
C LEU A 440 -19.40 -1.42 20.99
N TRP A 441 -20.67 -1.08 20.76
CA TRP A 441 -21.08 0.27 20.30
C TRP A 441 -22.43 0.70 20.89
N GLU A 442 -22.54 1.95 21.30
CA GLU A 442 -23.77 2.63 21.72
C GLU A 442 -24.19 3.65 20.65
N TYR A 443 -25.49 3.66 20.34
CA TYR A 443 -26.08 4.61 19.41
C TYR A 443 -26.32 5.94 20.14
N GLN A 444 -25.71 7.04 19.68
CA GLN A 444 -25.99 8.38 20.18
C GLN A 444 -26.85 9.13 19.15
N HIS A 445 -28.10 9.41 19.51
CA HIS A 445 -29.07 10.13 18.67
C HIS A 445 -28.54 11.51 18.27
N HIS A 446 -28.11 11.67 17.01
CA HIS A 446 -28.04 12.97 16.36
C HIS A 446 -28.31 12.83 14.86
N VAL A 447 -29.57 13.01 14.44
CA VAL A 447 -29.95 13.13 13.03
C VAL A 447 -29.68 14.57 12.61
N TRP A 448 -28.65 14.78 11.78
CA TRP A 448 -28.38 16.10 11.20
C TRP A 448 -29.12 16.20 9.88
N CYS A 449 -30.28 16.87 9.89
CA CYS A 449 -30.87 17.38 8.65
C CYS A 449 -30.13 18.67 8.26
N ALA A 450 -30.20 19.06 6.98
CA ALA A 450 -29.36 20.07 6.31
C ALA A 450 -29.18 21.44 7.01
N GLY A 451 -29.91 21.74 8.09
CA GLY A 451 -29.79 22.97 8.88
C GLY A 451 -28.77 22.95 10.03
N CYS A 452 -28.29 21.80 10.52
CA CYS A 452 -27.48 21.78 11.75
C CYS A 452 -25.95 21.74 11.53
N LEU A 453 -25.44 21.43 10.33
CA LEU A 453 -23.99 21.23 10.08
C LEU A 453 -23.18 22.52 9.80
N SER A 454 -23.74 23.70 10.08
CA SER A 454 -23.08 25.00 9.81
C SER A 454 -21.80 25.24 10.63
N GLY A 455 -21.51 24.41 11.64
CA GLY A 455 -20.26 24.46 12.42
C GLY A 455 -19.04 23.78 11.78
N PHE A 456 -19.18 23.12 10.63
CA PHE A 456 -18.13 22.23 10.07
C PHE A 456 -17.68 22.57 8.63
N GLY A 457 -17.95 23.78 8.13
CA GLY A 457 -17.25 24.35 6.97
C GLY A 457 -17.69 23.91 5.57
N GLU A 458 -18.76 23.11 5.41
CA GLU A 458 -19.33 22.77 4.10
C GLU A 458 -20.81 23.20 3.99
N ARG A 459 -21.19 23.86 2.88
CA ARG A 459 -22.61 24.03 2.50
C ARG A 459 -23.14 22.68 2.03
N LEU A 460 -24.03 22.07 2.82
CA LEU A 460 -24.68 20.81 2.47
C LEU A 460 -26.08 21.05 1.86
N ASP A 461 -26.36 20.36 0.76
CA ASP A 461 -27.63 20.32 0.02
C ASP A 461 -28.65 19.40 0.75
N MET A 462 -29.96 19.57 0.51
CA MET A 462 -31.07 18.80 1.11
C MET A 462 -31.07 17.29 0.76
N THR A 463 -30.03 16.80 0.10
CA THR A 463 -29.88 15.43 -0.40
C THR A 463 -28.94 14.57 0.44
N THR A 464 -28.52 15.05 1.61
CA THR A 464 -27.50 14.40 2.45
C THR A 464 -27.95 14.31 3.91
N MET A 465 -27.78 13.13 4.52
CA MET A 465 -28.08 12.87 5.94
C MET A 465 -26.97 12.05 6.60
N GLY A 466 -26.81 12.20 7.92
CA GLY A 466 -25.75 11.54 8.68
C GLY A 466 -26.19 10.99 10.03
N VAL A 467 -25.55 9.90 10.47
CA VAL A 467 -25.77 9.23 11.77
C VAL A 467 -24.42 8.95 12.45
N LEU A 468 -24.32 9.27 13.74
CA LEU A 468 -23.12 9.06 14.55
C LEU A 468 -23.29 7.84 15.48
N LEU A 469 -22.27 6.98 15.55
CA LEU A 469 -22.20 5.83 16.46
C LEU A 469 -20.94 5.96 17.33
N SER A 470 -21.05 5.80 18.64
CA SER A 470 -19.91 5.90 19.56
C SER A 470 -19.72 4.62 20.37
N ARG A 471 -18.51 4.36 20.86
CA ARG A 471 -18.30 3.27 21.83
C ARG A 471 -18.70 3.72 23.23
N PRO A 472 -19.37 2.88 24.04
CA PRO A 472 -19.57 3.19 25.45
C PRO A 472 -18.22 3.41 26.15
N PRO A 473 -18.12 4.38 27.07
CA PRO A 473 -16.94 4.50 27.92
C PRO A 473 -16.75 3.21 28.70
N ALA A 474 -15.51 2.72 28.79
CA ALA A 474 -15.20 1.56 29.61
C ALA A 474 -15.59 1.86 31.05
N VAL A 475 -16.61 1.17 31.57
CA VAL A 475 -16.96 1.25 33.00
C VAL A 475 -15.73 0.79 33.78
N ALA A 476 -15.08 1.73 34.48
CA ALA A 476 -14.01 1.41 35.40
C ALA A 476 -14.57 0.42 36.43
N ARG A 477 -14.08 -0.82 36.41
CA ARG A 477 -14.34 -1.78 37.48
C ARG A 477 -13.74 -1.22 38.76
N THR A 478 -14.57 -0.65 39.61
CA THR A 478 -14.24 -0.43 41.02
C THR A 478 -13.97 -1.80 41.64
N VAL A 479 -12.70 -2.05 41.96
CA VAL A 479 -12.30 -3.18 42.80
C VAL A 479 -12.75 -2.84 44.22
N ASN A 480 -13.87 -3.39 44.66
CA ASN A 480 -14.21 -3.40 46.09
C ASN A 480 -13.26 -4.38 46.77
N HIS A 481 -12.36 -3.87 47.60
CA HIS A 481 -11.73 -4.66 48.66
C HIS A 481 -12.77 -4.91 49.75
N SER A 482 -13.38 -6.10 49.74
CA SER A 482 -13.99 -6.67 50.95
C SER A 482 -12.89 -7.37 51.74
N SER A 483 -12.48 -6.74 52.82
CA SER A 483 -11.93 -7.39 54.00
C SER A 483 -13.00 -8.33 54.55
N ASP A 484 -12.72 -9.62 54.66
CA ASP A 484 -13.37 -10.49 55.62
C ASP A 484 -12.33 -11.46 56.20
N THR A 485 -12.15 -11.30 57.50
CA THR A 485 -11.53 -12.18 58.48
C THR A 485 -12.40 -13.41 58.70
N GLU A 486 -11.83 -14.60 58.60
CA GLU A 486 -11.79 -15.66 59.65
C GLU A 486 -10.82 -16.78 59.24
#